data_AF-A0A7Y1YJ14-F1
#
_entry.id   AF-A0A7Y1YJ14-F1
#
_cell.length_a   1.000
_cell.length_b   1.000
_cell.length_c   1.000
_cell.angle_alpha   90.00
_cell.angle_beta   90.00
_cell.angle_gamma   90.00
#
_symmetry.space_group_name_H-M   'P 1'
#
loop_
_entity.id
_entity.type
_entity.pdbx_description
1 polymer ?
#
loop_
_entity_poly.entity_id
_entity_poly.type
_entity_poly.pdbx_seq_one_letter_code
_entity_poly.pdbx_strand_id
1 'polypeptide(L)'
;MVAKSLVIVESPAKAKKIGKILGSDFVVDSSIGHIRDLPRNAAEIPAKYKGEKWARMGVNVENGFEPIYVVPKDKKAQVTKLKKLLKDSDQLYLATDKDREGEAIAWHLLEVLKPKVDVKRMVFNEITEDAILNALQNSGELDQNLVEAQETRRILDRLVGYEVSPVLWKMVRPRLSAGRVQSPAVRIVVQRERERIAFVSASYFSIDAVFETEEKEMFDAKLLTIEEKKIATGKDFNSTGELASKKVVLLDEDAARDLQQKLTGQAFSVTDVDRKPYTRKPKAPFRTSTLQQDALRSLRFSSSRTMSAAQRLYENGFITYMRTDSTTLSESALTAARNQVAGLYGKEYLPDAPRTYGTAKGAQEAHEAIRPAGDTFQMPTDVAKQVNSDEAKLYELIWKRTIASQMANARGERLAVRIAGESTDGRATVFGASGLTITFPGFMRAYVEG
;
A
#
# COMPACT_ATOMS: atom_id res chain seq x y z
N MET A 1 -38.82 9.67 28.68
CA MET A 1 -38.08 9.35 27.44
C MET A 1 -36.82 8.64 27.87
N VAL A 2 -36.56 7.43 27.36
CA VAL A 2 -35.26 6.77 27.58
C VAL A 2 -34.22 7.67 26.94
N ALA A 3 -33.30 8.21 27.74
CA ALA A 3 -32.31 9.13 27.21
C ALA A 3 -31.28 8.34 26.40
N LYS A 4 -30.91 8.93 25.25
CA LYS A 4 -30.18 8.24 24.18
C LYS A 4 -28.70 8.49 24.35
N SER A 5 -27.87 7.50 24.02
CA SER A 5 -26.42 7.71 23.99
C SER A 5 -26.01 8.38 22.67
N LEU A 6 -25.12 9.37 22.73
CA LEU A 6 -24.55 10.01 21.53
C LEU A 6 -23.28 9.28 21.09
N VAL A 7 -23.20 8.89 19.84
CA VAL A 7 -22.00 8.31 19.21
C VAL A 7 -21.48 9.28 18.16
N ILE A 8 -20.21 9.67 18.25
CA ILE A 8 -19.57 10.58 17.29
C ILE A 8 -18.49 9.82 16.49
N VAL A 9 -18.63 9.83 15.17
CA VAL A 9 -17.67 9.25 14.20
C VAL A 9 -17.12 10.33 13.26
N GLU A 10 -16.15 10.06 12.38
CA GLU A 10 -15.58 11.13 11.54
C GLU A 10 -16.43 11.49 10.32
N SER A 11 -17.16 10.54 9.73
CA SER A 11 -17.82 10.75 8.45
C SER A 11 -19.32 10.43 8.47
N PRO A 12 -20.13 11.12 7.65
CA PRO A 12 -21.56 10.86 7.56
C PRO A 12 -21.90 9.42 7.12
N ALA A 13 -21.06 8.82 6.27
CA ALA A 13 -21.25 7.45 5.80
C ALA A 13 -21.13 6.44 6.96
N LYS A 14 -20.07 6.57 7.78
CA LYS A 14 -19.94 5.77 9.02
C LYS A 14 -21.12 5.98 9.95
N ALA A 15 -21.55 7.24 10.14
CA ALA A 15 -22.65 7.55 11.06
C ALA A 15 -23.94 6.83 10.64
N LYS A 16 -24.25 6.84 9.34
CA LYS A 16 -25.40 6.12 8.78
C LYS A 16 -25.27 4.61 8.95
N LYS A 17 -24.08 4.03 8.72
CA LYS A 17 -23.86 2.59 8.81
C LYS A 17 -23.94 2.10 10.27
N ILE A 18 -23.24 2.75 11.19
CA ILE A 18 -23.22 2.42 12.61
C ILE A 18 -24.59 2.68 13.25
N GLY A 19 -25.29 3.76 12.87
CA GLY A 19 -26.64 4.03 13.36
C GLY A 19 -27.65 2.95 12.98
N LYS A 20 -27.49 2.28 11.82
CA LYS A 20 -28.32 1.12 11.47
C LYS A 20 -28.05 -0.10 12.36
N ILE A 21 -26.82 -0.27 12.82
CA ILE A 21 -26.39 -1.40 13.67
C ILE A 21 -26.86 -1.18 15.11
N LEU A 22 -26.64 0.02 15.66
CA LEU A 22 -26.92 0.34 17.06
C LEU A 22 -28.42 0.57 17.35
N GLY A 23 -29.23 0.85 16.33
CA GLY A 23 -30.67 1.00 16.49
C GLY A 23 -31.10 2.30 17.19
N SER A 24 -32.32 2.30 17.74
CA SER A 24 -33.01 3.52 18.20
C SER A 24 -32.48 4.12 19.50
N ASP A 25 -31.71 3.37 20.27
CA ASP A 25 -31.20 3.75 21.59
C ASP A 25 -29.98 4.68 21.49
N PHE A 26 -29.41 4.79 20.29
CA PHE A 26 -28.25 5.61 20.00
C PHE A 26 -28.59 6.72 18.99
N VAL A 27 -28.04 7.90 19.22
CA VAL A 27 -27.97 8.96 18.23
C VAL A 27 -26.55 8.95 17.67
N VAL A 28 -26.39 8.65 16.38
CA VAL A 28 -25.07 8.61 15.73
C VAL A 28 -24.91 9.81 14.80
N ASP A 29 -23.88 10.62 15.01
CA ASP A 29 -23.56 11.80 14.18
C ASP A 29 -22.07 11.84 13.83
N SER A 30 -21.69 12.69 12.88
CA SER A 30 -20.32 12.81 12.40
C SER A 30 -19.64 14.11 12.82
N SER A 31 -18.35 14.11 13.10
CA SER A 31 -17.55 15.33 13.29
C SER A 31 -17.18 16.02 11.97
N ILE A 32 -17.31 15.29 10.85
CA ILE A 32 -16.86 15.69 9.51
C ILE A 32 -15.32 15.89 9.54
N GLY A 33 -14.61 14.91 10.10
CA GLY A 33 -13.16 14.94 10.32
C GLY A 33 -12.74 15.83 11.51
N HIS A 34 -11.60 16.50 11.37
CA HIS A 34 -11.06 17.41 12.39
C HIS A 34 -12.00 18.61 12.63
N ILE A 35 -12.26 18.91 13.91
CA ILE A 35 -13.10 20.04 14.34
C ILE A 35 -12.29 21.24 14.85
N ARG A 36 -11.00 21.03 15.13
CA ARG A 36 -10.02 22.07 15.46
C ARG A 36 -8.77 21.90 14.60
N ASP A 37 -8.06 23.00 14.40
CA ASP A 37 -6.74 23.02 13.79
C ASP A 37 -5.98 24.24 14.33
N LEU A 38 -4.68 24.31 14.05
CA LEU A 38 -3.88 25.51 14.25
C LEU A 38 -4.37 26.62 13.29
N PRO A 39 -4.34 27.90 13.67
CA PRO A 39 -4.80 29.00 12.83
C PRO A 39 -4.05 29.01 11.49
N ARG A 40 -4.80 29.16 10.39
CA ARG A 40 -4.27 29.20 9.03
C ARG A 40 -3.90 30.61 8.58
N ASN A 41 -4.53 31.61 9.17
CA ASN A 41 -4.35 33.01 8.86
C ASN A 41 -4.56 33.86 10.13
N ALA A 42 -4.18 35.14 10.04
CA ALA A 42 -4.28 36.06 11.18
C ALA A 42 -5.73 36.30 11.66
N ALA A 43 -6.73 36.13 10.80
CA ALA A 43 -8.14 36.34 11.15
C ALA A 43 -8.70 35.23 12.06
N GLU A 44 -8.10 34.04 12.02
CA GLU A 44 -8.49 32.91 12.86
C GLU A 44 -7.92 33.01 14.29
N ILE A 45 -6.92 33.87 14.52
CA ILE A 45 -6.26 34.01 15.83
C ILE A 45 -7.25 34.63 16.84
N PRO A 46 -7.53 33.95 17.98
CA PRO A 46 -8.40 34.48 19.04
C PRO A 46 -7.88 35.80 19.61
N ALA A 47 -8.77 36.71 20.01
CA ALA A 47 -8.42 38.04 20.53
C ALA A 47 -7.39 37.99 21.67
N LYS A 48 -7.49 37.01 22.57
CA LYS A 48 -6.57 36.81 23.70
C LYS A 48 -5.12 36.54 23.29
N TYR A 49 -4.86 36.08 22.06
CA TYR A 49 -3.51 35.81 21.55
C TYR A 49 -3.04 36.84 20.50
N LYS A 50 -3.86 37.82 20.09
CA LYS A 50 -3.49 38.75 19.00
C LYS A 50 -2.28 39.65 19.29
N GLY A 51 -1.97 39.88 20.57
CA GLY A 51 -0.79 40.64 20.99
C GLY A 51 0.50 39.81 21.06
N GLU A 52 0.38 38.49 20.98
CA GLU A 52 1.51 37.57 21.16
C GLU A 52 2.31 37.42 19.86
N LYS A 53 3.64 37.59 19.93
CA LYS A 53 4.52 37.49 18.75
C LYS A 53 4.46 36.11 18.08
N TRP A 54 4.26 35.05 18.87
CA TRP A 54 4.21 33.67 18.42
C TRP A 54 2.83 33.25 17.88
N ALA A 55 1.77 34.05 18.09
CA ALA A 55 0.41 33.66 17.72
C ALA A 55 0.20 33.46 16.22
N ARG A 56 1.00 34.15 15.38
CA ARG A 56 1.01 33.94 13.93
C ARG A 56 1.48 32.53 13.56
N MET A 57 2.49 32.02 14.24
CA MET A 57 2.95 30.63 14.11
C MET A 57 1.92 29.66 14.69
N GLY A 58 1.19 30.09 15.72
CA GLY A 58 0.16 29.30 16.40
C GLY A 58 0.73 28.26 17.36
N VAL A 59 2.03 28.32 17.66
CA VAL A 59 2.75 27.44 18.59
C VAL A 59 3.70 28.29 19.42
N ASN A 60 3.63 28.18 20.74
CA ASN A 60 4.50 28.90 21.66
C ASN A 60 5.77 28.09 21.97
N VAL A 61 6.82 28.25 21.15
CA VAL A 61 8.08 27.52 21.31
C VAL A 61 8.84 27.86 22.60
N GLU A 62 8.54 28.99 23.23
CA GLU A 62 9.17 29.42 24.49
C GLU A 62 8.47 28.86 25.73
N ASN A 63 7.23 28.37 25.59
CA ASN A 63 6.43 27.83 26.68
C ASN A 63 5.92 26.42 26.35
N GLY A 64 6.83 25.45 26.32
CA GLY A 64 6.46 24.04 26.19
C GLY A 64 5.74 23.68 24.88
N PHE A 65 5.90 24.46 23.81
CA PHE A 65 5.24 24.27 22.51
C PHE A 65 3.71 24.40 22.55
N GLU A 66 3.14 25.17 23.48
CA GLU A 66 1.69 25.34 23.62
C GLU A 66 1.02 25.74 22.29
N PRO A 67 0.09 24.93 21.73
CA PRO A 67 -0.58 25.22 20.47
C PRO A 67 -1.83 26.10 20.64
N ILE A 68 -2.08 26.99 19.68
CA ILE A 68 -3.38 27.66 19.53
C ILE A 68 -4.28 26.79 18.66
N TYR A 69 -5.23 26.10 19.29
CA TYR A 69 -6.30 25.42 18.55
C TYR A 69 -7.52 26.32 18.37
N VAL A 70 -8.02 26.38 17.13
CA VAL A 70 -9.21 27.14 16.76
C VAL A 70 -10.22 26.25 16.07
N VAL A 71 -11.52 26.54 16.21
CA VAL A 71 -12.58 25.89 15.44
C VAL A 71 -12.73 26.62 14.09
N PRO A 72 -12.41 25.98 12.95
CA PRO A 72 -12.56 26.59 11.63
C PRO A 72 -14.01 27.03 11.37
N LYS A 73 -14.19 28.09 10.56
CA LYS A 73 -15.51 28.70 10.30
C LYS A 73 -16.53 27.67 9.78
N ASP A 74 -16.10 26.79 8.88
CA ASP A 74 -16.89 25.72 8.27
C ASP A 74 -17.30 24.62 9.27
N LYS A 75 -16.61 24.49 10.41
CA LYS A 75 -16.91 23.49 11.45
C LYS A 75 -17.82 24.00 12.56
N LYS A 76 -18.02 25.32 12.69
CA LYS A 76 -18.81 25.92 13.77
C LYS A 76 -20.25 25.39 13.82
N ALA A 77 -20.92 25.27 12.68
CA ALA A 77 -22.28 24.75 12.61
C ALA A 77 -22.37 23.31 13.13
N GLN A 78 -21.41 22.46 12.74
CA GLN A 78 -21.35 21.08 13.18
C GLN A 78 -21.06 20.97 14.68
N VAL A 79 -20.13 21.76 15.21
CA VAL A 79 -19.86 21.81 16.66
C VAL A 79 -21.11 22.23 17.44
N THR A 80 -21.85 23.23 16.97
CA THR A 80 -23.12 23.66 17.60
C THR A 80 -24.15 22.52 17.60
N LYS A 81 -24.27 21.78 16.49
CA LYS A 81 -25.15 20.61 16.39
C LYS A 81 -24.76 19.53 17.41
N LEU A 82 -23.49 19.15 17.47
CA LEU A 82 -22.99 18.14 18.40
C LEU A 82 -23.20 18.56 19.86
N LYS A 83 -22.99 19.83 20.21
CA LYS A 83 -23.30 20.36 21.55
C LYS A 83 -24.78 20.26 21.90
N LYS A 84 -25.68 20.45 20.93
CA LYS A 84 -27.12 20.29 21.14
C LYS A 84 -27.45 18.83 21.43
N LEU A 85 -26.99 17.91 20.59
CA LEU A 85 -27.24 16.47 20.77
C LEU A 85 -26.69 15.97 22.11
N LEU A 86 -25.50 16.41 22.50
CA LEU A 86 -24.86 16.01 23.76
C LEU A 86 -25.64 16.46 25.00
N LYS A 87 -26.37 17.59 24.94
CA LYS A 87 -27.22 18.03 26.06
C LYS A 87 -28.39 17.09 26.31
N ASP A 88 -28.85 16.41 25.27
CA ASP A 88 -30.01 15.52 25.31
C ASP A 88 -29.60 14.04 25.50
N SER A 89 -28.32 13.78 25.81
CA SER A 89 -27.74 12.43 25.87
C SER A 89 -27.21 12.08 27.26
N ASP A 90 -27.31 10.82 27.66
CA ASP A 90 -26.82 10.33 28.97
C ASP A 90 -25.34 9.93 28.95
N GLN A 91 -24.83 9.53 27.78
CA GLN A 91 -23.47 9.08 27.57
C GLN A 91 -22.96 9.54 26.21
N LEU A 92 -21.64 9.68 26.10
CA LEU A 92 -20.93 10.01 24.86
C LEU A 92 -19.96 8.90 24.48
N TYR A 93 -20.09 8.37 23.28
CA TYR A 93 -19.15 7.43 22.68
C TYR A 93 -18.35 8.13 21.58
N LEU A 94 -17.03 8.12 21.71
CA LEU A 94 -16.08 8.61 20.71
C LEU A 94 -15.61 7.44 19.85
N ALA A 95 -16.15 7.37 18.63
CA ALA A 95 -16.05 6.23 17.73
C ALA A 95 -15.19 6.53 16.50
N THR A 96 -14.10 7.26 16.71
CA THR A 96 -13.12 7.59 15.67
C THR A 96 -12.21 6.39 15.37
N ASP A 97 -11.54 6.42 14.23
CA ASP A 97 -10.62 5.41 13.76
C ASP A 97 -9.52 5.12 14.79
N LYS A 98 -9.06 3.88 14.80
CA LYS A 98 -8.06 3.37 15.75
C LYS A 98 -6.63 3.76 15.35
N ASP A 99 -6.42 5.00 14.93
CA ASP A 99 -5.08 5.54 14.64
C ASP A 99 -4.85 6.84 15.42
N ARG A 100 -3.62 7.36 15.39
CA ARG A 100 -3.27 8.60 16.09
C ARG A 100 -4.10 9.82 15.65
N GLU A 101 -4.56 9.82 14.40
CA GLU A 101 -5.39 10.91 13.87
C GLU A 101 -6.81 10.84 14.43
N GLY A 102 -7.41 9.65 14.47
CA GLY A 102 -8.69 9.40 15.11
C GLY A 102 -8.66 9.70 16.61
N GLU A 103 -7.56 9.37 17.29
CA GLU A 103 -7.38 9.69 18.71
C GLU A 103 -7.32 11.21 18.96
N ALA A 104 -6.60 11.95 18.13
CA ALA A 104 -6.56 13.42 18.21
C ALA A 104 -7.91 14.07 17.89
N ILE A 105 -8.71 13.51 16.97
CA ILE A 105 -10.08 13.98 16.70
C ILE A 105 -10.96 13.78 17.93
N ALA A 106 -10.89 12.59 18.56
CA ALA A 106 -11.62 12.30 19.79
C ALA A 106 -11.20 13.24 20.93
N TRP A 107 -9.90 13.49 21.10
CA TRP A 107 -9.39 14.49 22.06
C TRP A 107 -9.94 15.90 21.77
N HIS A 108 -9.90 16.35 20.52
CA HIS A 108 -10.44 17.64 20.14
C HIS A 108 -11.94 17.76 20.41
N LEU A 109 -12.71 16.68 20.22
CA LEU A 109 -14.13 16.62 20.57
C LEU A 109 -14.35 16.82 22.07
N LEU A 110 -13.58 16.14 22.93
CA LEU A 110 -13.66 16.33 24.39
C LEU A 110 -13.44 17.79 24.77
N GLU A 111 -12.36 18.38 24.28
CA GLU A 111 -11.96 19.76 24.59
C GLU A 111 -12.97 20.82 24.14
N VAL A 112 -13.61 20.60 22.98
CA VAL A 112 -14.57 21.55 22.40
C VAL A 112 -15.96 21.38 23.00
N LEU A 113 -16.39 20.14 23.20
CA LEU A 113 -17.74 19.82 23.66
C LEU A 113 -17.87 19.96 25.17
N LYS A 114 -16.78 19.69 25.93
CA LYS A 114 -16.74 19.72 27.40
C LYS A 114 -17.89 18.92 28.02
N PRO A 115 -17.99 17.61 27.71
CA PRO A 115 -19.08 16.76 28.18
C PRO A 115 -19.18 16.77 29.71
N LYS A 116 -20.41 16.73 30.21
CA LYS A 116 -20.73 16.56 31.65
C LYS A 116 -21.31 15.17 31.94
N VAL A 117 -21.20 14.28 30.96
CA VAL A 117 -21.71 12.92 30.95
C VAL A 117 -20.54 11.96 30.83
N ASP A 118 -20.77 10.69 31.12
CA ASP A 118 -19.74 9.66 30.95
C ASP A 118 -19.29 9.58 29.49
N VAL A 119 -17.97 9.44 29.28
CA VAL A 119 -17.37 9.41 27.95
C VAL A 119 -16.57 8.13 27.75
N LYS A 120 -16.85 7.45 26.65
CA LYS A 120 -16.28 6.16 26.32
C LYS A 120 -15.60 6.18 24.96
N ARG A 121 -14.39 5.63 24.86
CA ARG A 121 -13.65 5.48 23.61
C ARG A 121 -14.01 4.14 22.95
N MET A 122 -14.63 4.17 21.78
CA MET A 122 -15.04 2.98 21.03
C MET A 122 -14.15 2.77 19.81
N VAL A 123 -13.34 1.70 19.80
CA VAL A 123 -12.40 1.37 18.71
C VAL A 123 -12.78 0.07 18.01
N PHE A 124 -12.67 0.04 16.68
CA PHE A 124 -12.96 -1.13 15.86
C PHE A 124 -12.10 -1.11 14.59
N ASN A 125 -11.87 -2.28 13.99
CA ASN A 125 -11.07 -2.45 12.77
C ASN A 125 -11.93 -2.71 11.52
N GLU A 126 -13.23 -2.97 11.69
CA GLU A 126 -14.22 -3.15 10.64
C GLU A 126 -15.62 -2.73 11.13
N ILE A 127 -16.55 -2.50 10.21
CA ILE A 127 -17.91 -2.02 10.51
C ILE A 127 -18.92 -3.15 10.22
N THR A 128 -18.87 -4.18 11.06
CA THR A 128 -19.84 -5.28 11.13
C THR A 128 -20.66 -5.18 12.41
N GLU A 129 -21.80 -5.86 12.47
CA GLU A 129 -22.65 -5.87 13.66
C GLU A 129 -21.89 -6.35 14.90
N ASP A 130 -21.25 -7.51 14.79
CA ASP A 130 -20.46 -8.10 15.89
C ASP A 130 -19.31 -7.20 16.35
N ALA A 131 -18.57 -6.60 15.40
CA ALA A 131 -17.44 -5.73 15.75
C ALA A 131 -17.89 -4.46 16.49
N ILE A 132 -19.01 -3.87 16.08
CA ILE A 132 -19.54 -2.66 16.71
C ILE A 132 -20.14 -2.96 18.08
N LEU A 133 -20.90 -4.05 18.23
CA LEU A 133 -21.44 -4.46 19.52
C LEU A 133 -20.33 -4.85 20.50
N ASN A 134 -19.29 -5.55 20.03
CA ASN A 134 -18.13 -5.87 20.85
C ASN A 134 -17.37 -4.60 21.28
N ALA A 135 -17.17 -3.63 20.37
CA ALA A 135 -16.51 -2.36 20.69
C ALA A 135 -17.31 -1.51 21.68
N LEU A 136 -18.65 -1.58 21.64
CA LEU A 136 -19.53 -0.93 22.59
C LEU A 136 -19.39 -1.52 24.00
N GLN A 137 -19.29 -2.85 24.11
CA GLN A 137 -19.12 -3.56 25.38
C GLN A 137 -17.72 -3.37 25.97
N ASN A 138 -16.70 -3.28 25.12
CA ASN A 138 -15.28 -3.18 25.50
C ASN A 138 -14.71 -1.78 25.26
N SER A 139 -15.52 -0.74 25.49
CA SER A 139 -15.08 0.64 25.35
C SER A 139 -14.00 0.98 26.38
N GLY A 140 -13.00 1.74 25.97
CA GLY A 140 -11.89 2.16 26.83
C GLY A 140 -11.86 3.65 27.10
N GLU A 141 -10.69 4.11 27.54
CA GLU A 141 -10.34 5.52 27.68
C GLU A 141 -9.53 6.00 26.47
N LEU A 142 -9.31 7.31 26.40
CA LEU A 142 -8.49 7.93 25.37
C LEU A 142 -7.00 7.69 25.63
N ASP A 143 -6.24 7.32 24.61
CA ASP A 143 -4.78 7.16 24.74
C ASP A 143 -4.07 8.51 24.53
N GLN A 144 -3.66 9.14 25.63
CA GLN A 144 -2.98 10.43 25.60
C GLN A 144 -1.64 10.37 24.84
N ASN A 145 -0.94 9.24 24.83
CA ASN A 145 0.34 9.13 24.11
C ASN A 145 0.11 9.23 22.59
N LEU A 146 -0.99 8.66 22.09
CA LEU A 146 -1.35 8.77 20.67
C LEU A 146 -1.74 10.20 20.30
N VAL A 147 -2.46 10.90 21.19
CA VAL A 147 -2.79 12.32 21.02
C VAL A 147 -1.52 13.17 20.97
N GLU A 148 -0.63 13.03 21.94
CA GLU A 148 0.63 13.75 22.03
C GLU A 148 1.54 13.46 20.83
N ALA A 149 1.58 12.20 20.36
CA ALA A 149 2.32 11.84 19.15
C ALA A 149 1.75 12.51 17.88
N GLN A 150 0.42 12.68 17.79
CA GLN A 150 -0.22 13.39 16.70
C GLN A 150 0.06 14.91 16.79
N GLU A 151 -0.08 15.49 17.97
CA GLU A 151 0.19 16.91 18.24
C GLU A 151 1.65 17.26 17.96
N THR A 152 2.59 16.44 18.45
CA THR A 152 4.03 16.59 18.18
C THR A 152 4.31 16.63 16.68
N ARG A 153 3.70 15.71 15.91
CA ARG A 153 3.82 15.71 14.45
C ARG A 153 3.22 16.99 13.84
N ARG A 154 2.06 17.41 14.30
CA ARG A 154 1.34 18.60 13.81
C ARG A 154 2.15 19.88 14.04
N ILE A 155 2.78 20.01 15.20
CA ILE A 155 3.66 21.11 15.59
C ILE A 155 4.95 21.06 14.77
N LEU A 156 5.60 19.91 14.67
CA LEU A 156 6.83 19.75 13.86
C LEU A 156 6.61 20.18 12.41
N ASP A 157 5.52 19.72 11.78
CA ASP A 157 5.21 20.10 10.40
C ASP A 157 4.86 21.61 10.30
N ARG A 158 4.28 22.22 11.34
CA ARG A 158 4.06 23.67 11.43
C ARG A 158 5.38 24.44 11.49
N LEU A 159 6.32 24.05 12.36
CA LEU A 159 7.61 24.71 12.52
C LEU A 159 8.42 24.67 11.23
N VAL A 160 8.55 23.49 10.59
CA VAL A 160 9.25 23.37 9.30
C VAL A 160 8.60 24.23 8.23
N GLY A 161 7.26 24.20 8.14
CA GLY A 161 6.54 24.98 7.14
C GLY A 161 6.73 26.49 7.32
N TYR A 162 6.62 26.99 8.56
CA TYR A 162 6.71 28.43 8.86
C TYR A 162 8.13 28.99 8.72
N GLU A 163 9.14 28.22 9.15
CA GLU A 163 10.54 28.69 9.13
C GLU A 163 11.18 28.54 7.74
N VAL A 164 10.89 27.45 7.02
CA VAL A 164 11.61 27.13 5.77
C VAL A 164 10.94 27.74 4.54
N SER A 165 9.61 27.87 4.50
CA SER A 165 8.92 28.42 3.31
C SER A 165 9.35 29.85 2.94
N PRO A 166 9.54 30.80 3.89
CA PRO A 166 10.03 32.14 3.58
C PRO A 166 11.41 32.16 2.92
N VAL A 167 12.28 31.20 3.26
CA VAL A 167 13.59 31.05 2.60
C VAL A 167 13.41 30.68 1.14
N LEU A 168 12.51 29.74 0.84
CA LEU A 168 12.20 29.35 -0.55
C LEU A 168 11.61 30.52 -1.36
N TRP A 169 10.83 31.40 -0.73
CA TRP A 169 10.26 32.57 -1.41
C TRP A 169 11.32 33.57 -1.84
N LYS A 170 12.31 33.80 -0.97
CA LYS A 170 13.44 34.70 -1.24
C LYS A 170 14.42 34.11 -2.26
N MET A 171 14.69 32.82 -2.18
CA MET A 171 15.78 32.18 -2.94
C MET A 171 15.34 31.53 -4.26
N VAL A 172 14.05 31.18 -4.41
CA VAL A 172 13.56 30.44 -5.57
C VAL A 172 12.39 31.16 -6.23
N ARG A 173 11.21 31.17 -5.61
CA ARG A 173 10.05 31.97 -6.05
C ARG A 173 8.97 32.06 -4.96
N PRO A 174 8.15 33.13 -4.95
CA PRO A 174 7.04 33.27 -4.02
C PRO A 174 6.04 32.09 -4.07
N ARG A 175 5.33 31.87 -2.96
CA ARG A 175 4.24 30.88 -2.81
C ARG A 175 4.66 29.40 -2.91
N LEU A 176 5.95 29.09 -2.79
CA LEU A 176 6.40 27.71 -2.58
C LEU A 176 6.14 27.25 -1.14
N SER A 177 5.88 25.97 -0.94
CA SER A 177 5.74 25.37 0.39
C SER A 177 6.93 24.47 0.71
N ALA A 178 7.53 24.65 1.88
CA ALA A 178 8.44 23.67 2.45
C ALA A 178 7.64 22.58 3.19
N GLY A 179 7.99 21.32 2.97
CA GLY A 179 7.36 20.19 3.64
C GLY A 179 8.39 19.17 4.06
N ARG A 180 8.45 18.84 5.35
CA ARG A 180 9.43 17.92 5.93
C ARG A 180 9.47 16.55 5.22
N VAL A 181 8.30 16.04 4.80
CA VAL A 181 8.18 14.74 4.10
C VAL A 181 8.14 14.92 2.57
N GLN A 182 7.57 16.02 2.08
CA GLN A 182 7.43 16.29 0.65
C GLN A 182 8.80 16.58 0.00
N SER A 183 9.65 17.37 0.66
CA SER A 183 10.96 17.75 0.10
C SER A 183 11.90 16.55 -0.11
N PRO A 184 12.03 15.59 0.85
CA PRO A 184 12.77 14.35 0.59
C PRO A 184 12.17 13.49 -0.53
N ALA A 185 10.84 13.42 -0.65
CA ALA A 185 10.19 12.68 -1.74
C ALA A 185 10.53 13.28 -3.12
N VAL A 186 10.47 14.61 -3.24
CA VAL A 186 10.91 15.33 -4.44
C VAL A 186 12.39 15.10 -4.70
N ARG A 187 13.23 15.11 -3.65
CA ARG A 187 14.67 14.82 -3.77
C ARG A 187 14.94 13.44 -4.38
N ILE A 188 14.20 12.39 -4.00
CA ILE A 188 14.36 11.04 -4.57
C ILE A 188 14.09 11.06 -6.08
N VAL A 189 13.04 11.75 -6.53
CA VAL A 189 12.71 11.89 -7.96
C VAL A 189 13.83 12.66 -8.69
N VAL A 190 14.27 13.78 -8.13
CA VAL A 190 15.36 14.60 -8.70
C VAL A 190 16.67 13.82 -8.78
N GLN A 191 17.00 13.01 -7.76
CA GLN A 191 18.20 12.17 -7.77
C GLN A 191 18.13 11.13 -8.90
N ARG A 192 17.00 10.43 -9.04
CA ARG A 192 16.81 9.49 -10.15
C ARG A 192 16.90 10.16 -11.52
N GLU A 193 16.39 11.38 -11.66
CA GLU A 193 16.49 12.10 -12.93
C GLU A 193 17.91 12.57 -13.22
N ARG A 194 18.66 13.00 -12.19
CA ARG A 194 20.09 13.30 -12.34
C ARG A 194 20.91 12.08 -12.74
N GLU A 195 20.61 10.91 -12.18
CA GLU A 195 21.20 9.62 -12.60
C GLU A 195 20.93 9.36 -14.09
N ARG A 196 19.72 9.64 -14.58
CA ARG A 196 19.34 9.47 -15.99
C ARG A 196 20.02 10.48 -16.92
N ILE A 197 20.14 11.74 -16.51
CA ILE A 197 20.85 12.79 -17.28
C ILE A 197 22.33 12.47 -17.40
N ALA A 198 22.94 11.92 -16.34
CA ALA A 198 24.34 11.53 -16.32
C ALA A 198 24.61 10.15 -16.98
N PHE A 199 23.56 9.40 -17.34
CA PHE A 199 23.69 8.07 -17.92
C PHE A 199 24.16 8.16 -19.37
N VAL A 200 25.25 7.47 -19.67
CA VAL A 200 25.77 7.34 -21.04
C VAL A 200 25.44 5.94 -21.56
N SER A 201 24.72 5.88 -22.69
CA SER A 201 24.34 4.61 -23.31
C SER A 201 25.55 3.93 -23.95
N ALA A 202 25.63 2.61 -23.81
CA ALA A 202 26.57 1.75 -24.54
C ALA A 202 25.81 0.85 -25.52
N SER A 203 26.48 0.48 -26.61
CA SER A 203 25.96 -0.48 -27.59
C SER A 203 26.64 -1.83 -27.41
N TYR A 204 25.83 -2.89 -27.47
CA TYR A 204 26.32 -4.26 -27.50
C TYR A 204 25.37 -5.09 -28.36
N PHE A 205 25.91 -6.09 -29.03
CA PHE A 205 25.15 -7.01 -29.85
C PHE A 205 25.16 -8.41 -29.22
N SER A 206 24.10 -9.16 -29.52
CA SER A 206 23.98 -10.58 -29.21
C SER A 206 23.35 -11.29 -30.40
N ILE A 207 23.52 -12.59 -30.47
CA ILE A 207 22.89 -13.43 -31.50
C ILE A 207 21.79 -14.24 -30.84
N ASP A 208 20.58 -14.12 -31.36
CA ASP A 208 19.48 -15.03 -31.08
C ASP A 208 19.38 -16.01 -32.25
N ALA A 209 19.16 -17.29 -31.96
CA ALA A 209 19.06 -18.35 -32.94
C ALA A 209 17.78 -19.16 -32.71
N VAL A 210 17.16 -19.57 -33.81
CA VAL A 210 16.03 -20.51 -33.81
C VAL A 210 16.60 -21.89 -34.09
N PHE A 211 16.44 -22.80 -33.15
CA PHE A 211 16.85 -24.19 -33.29
C PHE A 211 15.63 -25.06 -33.60
N GLU A 212 15.82 -26.04 -34.49
CA GLU A 212 14.83 -27.08 -34.80
C GLU A 212 15.30 -28.40 -34.19
N THR A 213 14.43 -29.08 -33.44
CA THR A 213 14.69 -30.43 -32.92
C THR A 213 14.52 -31.50 -34.02
N GLU A 214 14.96 -32.73 -33.76
CA GLU A 214 14.69 -33.86 -34.66
C GLU A 214 13.19 -34.09 -34.89
N GLU A 215 12.35 -33.74 -33.91
CA GLU A 215 10.88 -33.81 -33.96
C GLU A 215 10.23 -32.60 -34.65
N LYS A 216 11.02 -31.72 -35.28
CA LYS A 216 10.55 -30.50 -35.97
C LYS A 216 9.94 -29.44 -35.06
N GLU A 217 10.25 -29.48 -33.76
CA GLU A 217 9.90 -28.41 -32.83
C GLU A 217 10.92 -27.28 -32.91
N MET A 218 10.43 -26.04 -32.93
CA MET A 218 11.29 -24.86 -32.99
C MET A 218 11.34 -24.15 -31.64
N PHE A 219 12.51 -23.69 -31.24
CA PHE A 219 12.67 -22.86 -30.04
C PHE A 219 13.82 -21.87 -30.16
N ASP A 220 13.66 -20.73 -29.48
CA ASP A 220 14.68 -19.68 -29.45
C ASP A 220 15.75 -19.97 -28.40
N ALA A 221 17.00 -19.70 -28.75
CA ALA A 221 18.11 -19.67 -27.82
C ALA A 221 19.03 -18.48 -28.09
N LYS A 222 19.66 -17.98 -27.02
CA LYS A 222 20.53 -16.80 -27.07
C LYS A 222 21.99 -17.19 -26.90
N LEU A 223 22.88 -16.60 -27.68
CA LEU A 223 24.32 -16.80 -27.54
C LEU A 223 24.78 -16.38 -26.13
N LEU A 224 25.38 -17.32 -25.40
CA LEU A 224 25.90 -17.12 -24.05
C LEU A 224 27.41 -16.89 -24.03
N THR A 225 28.16 -17.69 -24.79
CA THR A 225 29.63 -17.64 -24.79
C THR A 225 30.24 -17.84 -26.16
N ILE A 226 31.41 -17.24 -26.38
CA ILE A 226 32.36 -17.56 -27.46
C ILE A 226 33.68 -17.91 -26.79
N GLU A 227 34.28 -19.05 -27.15
CA GLU A 227 35.55 -19.55 -26.58
C GLU A 227 35.54 -19.49 -25.04
N GLU A 228 34.45 -20.02 -24.45
CA GLU A 228 34.18 -20.04 -23.00
C GLU A 228 34.03 -18.66 -22.31
N LYS A 229 34.20 -17.55 -23.03
CA LYS A 229 33.98 -16.20 -22.52
C LYS A 229 32.55 -15.75 -22.75
N LYS A 230 31.93 -15.18 -21.71
CA LYS A 230 30.52 -14.73 -21.76
C LYS A 230 30.34 -13.55 -22.69
N ILE A 231 29.24 -13.50 -23.43
CA ILE A 231 28.84 -12.31 -24.18
C ILE A 231 28.43 -11.20 -23.22
N ALA A 232 28.90 -9.98 -23.48
CA ALA A 232 28.54 -8.79 -22.73
C ALA A 232 27.04 -8.50 -22.87
N THR A 233 26.42 -8.11 -21.76
CA THR A 233 25.02 -7.71 -21.69
C THR A 233 24.90 -6.37 -20.98
N GLY A 234 23.70 -5.78 -20.93
CA GLY A 234 23.49 -4.46 -20.30
C GLY A 234 23.99 -4.35 -18.84
N LYS A 235 24.06 -5.45 -18.08
CA LYS A 235 24.57 -5.45 -16.70
C LYS A 235 26.10 -5.32 -16.60
N ASP A 236 26.81 -5.54 -17.69
CA ASP A 236 28.28 -5.55 -17.74
C ASP A 236 28.85 -4.14 -17.99
N PHE A 237 27.98 -3.14 -18.18
CA PHE A 237 28.32 -1.73 -18.33
C PHE A 237 28.02 -0.95 -17.04
N ASN A 238 28.87 0.03 -16.74
CA ASN A 238 28.59 1.01 -15.69
C ASN A 238 27.68 2.15 -16.20
N SER A 239 27.36 3.12 -15.35
CA SER A 239 26.51 4.26 -15.73
C SER A 239 27.16 5.23 -16.72
N THR A 240 28.47 5.14 -16.94
CA THR A 240 29.22 5.95 -17.92
C THR A 240 29.37 5.24 -19.27
N GLY A 241 28.70 4.10 -19.47
CA GLY A 241 28.72 3.34 -20.72
C GLY A 241 30.00 2.54 -20.93
N GLU A 242 30.86 2.43 -19.91
CA GLU A 242 32.10 1.69 -19.97
C GLU A 242 31.90 0.25 -19.52
N LEU A 243 32.60 -0.67 -20.18
CA LEU A 243 32.57 -2.08 -19.83
C LEU A 243 33.27 -2.30 -18.48
N ALA A 244 32.50 -2.68 -17.46
CA ALA A 244 32.99 -2.86 -16.10
C ALA A 244 33.79 -4.16 -15.91
N SER A 245 33.59 -5.16 -16.78
CA SER A 245 34.23 -6.47 -16.70
C SER A 245 35.10 -6.75 -17.92
N LYS A 246 36.38 -7.08 -17.71
CA LYS A 246 37.28 -7.57 -18.78
C LYS A 246 37.09 -9.05 -19.12
N LYS A 247 36.16 -9.76 -18.45
CA LYS A 247 35.94 -11.21 -18.60
C LYS A 247 34.82 -11.57 -19.58
N VAL A 248 34.31 -10.58 -20.33
CA VAL A 248 33.23 -10.76 -21.30
C VAL A 248 33.70 -10.37 -22.71
N VAL A 249 33.07 -10.92 -23.72
CA VAL A 249 33.25 -10.55 -25.13
C VAL A 249 32.20 -9.51 -25.47
N LEU A 250 32.66 -8.32 -25.85
CA LEU A 250 31.81 -7.28 -26.40
C LEU A 250 31.72 -7.47 -27.91
N LEU A 251 30.51 -7.71 -28.41
CA LEU A 251 30.24 -7.74 -29.85
C LEU A 251 29.68 -6.39 -30.28
N ASP A 252 30.25 -5.83 -31.34
CA ASP A 252 29.62 -4.79 -32.14
C ASP A 252 28.77 -5.41 -33.26
N GLU A 253 28.20 -4.57 -34.12
CA GLU A 253 27.32 -5.02 -35.20
C GLU A 253 28.05 -5.93 -36.19
N ASP A 254 29.23 -5.52 -36.64
CA ASP A 254 29.99 -6.24 -37.66
C ASP A 254 30.47 -7.58 -37.14
N ALA A 255 31.00 -7.64 -35.90
CA ALA A 255 31.42 -8.88 -35.27
C ALA A 255 30.24 -9.84 -35.03
N ALA A 256 29.06 -9.31 -34.67
CA ALA A 256 27.86 -10.13 -34.50
C ALA A 256 27.34 -10.67 -35.84
N ARG A 257 27.33 -9.86 -36.91
CA ARG A 257 26.91 -10.28 -38.26
C ARG A 257 27.88 -11.29 -38.86
N ASP A 258 29.19 -11.07 -38.73
CA ASP A 258 30.22 -12.02 -39.15
C ASP A 258 30.02 -13.38 -38.47
N LEU A 259 29.89 -13.38 -37.14
CA LEU A 259 29.68 -14.61 -36.39
C LEU A 259 28.35 -15.28 -36.77
N GLN A 260 27.27 -14.53 -36.95
CA GLN A 260 25.98 -15.07 -37.39
C GLN A 260 26.10 -15.78 -38.76
N GLN A 261 26.78 -15.18 -39.74
CA GLN A 261 26.99 -15.82 -41.04
C GLN A 261 27.78 -17.12 -40.91
N LYS A 262 28.83 -17.12 -40.08
CA LYS A 262 29.69 -18.29 -39.85
C LYS A 262 29.05 -19.40 -39.03
N LEU A 263 27.98 -19.10 -38.28
CA LEU A 263 27.20 -20.08 -37.53
C LEU A 263 25.99 -20.60 -38.32
N THR A 264 25.53 -19.87 -39.34
CA THR A 264 24.34 -20.26 -40.11
C THR A 264 24.62 -21.56 -40.88
N GLY A 265 23.76 -22.55 -40.68
CA GLY A 265 23.90 -23.87 -41.30
C GLY A 265 24.97 -24.78 -40.66
N GLN A 266 25.63 -24.35 -39.57
CA GLN A 266 26.52 -25.22 -38.80
C GLN A 266 25.72 -26.22 -37.97
N ALA A 267 26.36 -27.35 -37.64
CA ALA A 267 25.79 -28.34 -36.76
C ALA A 267 25.90 -27.88 -35.30
N PHE A 268 24.82 -28.07 -34.54
CA PHE A 268 24.76 -27.80 -33.11
C PHE A 268 24.29 -29.03 -32.37
N SER A 269 24.75 -29.19 -31.14
CA SER A 269 24.36 -30.29 -30.27
C SER A 269 24.00 -29.80 -28.88
N VAL A 270 23.02 -30.44 -28.25
CA VAL A 270 22.66 -30.18 -26.86
C VAL A 270 23.76 -30.77 -25.98
N THR A 271 24.35 -29.93 -25.12
CA THR A 271 25.45 -30.33 -24.22
C THR A 271 25.04 -30.43 -22.76
N ASP A 272 23.97 -29.72 -22.37
CA ASP A 272 23.48 -29.70 -21.00
C ASP A 272 21.97 -29.45 -20.99
N VAL A 273 21.25 -30.21 -20.17
CA VAL A 273 19.81 -30.03 -19.92
C VAL A 273 19.58 -30.10 -18.41
N ASP A 274 19.43 -28.93 -17.79
CA ASP A 274 19.22 -28.80 -16.35
C ASP A 274 17.73 -28.56 -16.06
N ARG A 275 17.13 -29.47 -15.30
CA ARG A 275 15.75 -29.38 -14.83
C ARG A 275 15.74 -29.21 -13.32
N LYS A 276 15.23 -28.07 -12.87
CA LYS A 276 15.16 -27.74 -11.44
C LYS A 276 13.73 -27.49 -11.00
N PRO A 277 13.21 -28.22 -9.99
CA PRO A 277 11.91 -27.89 -9.42
C PRO A 277 11.97 -26.50 -8.78
N TYR A 278 10.92 -25.72 -8.95
CA TYR A 278 10.76 -24.45 -8.25
C TYR A 278 9.43 -24.42 -7.49
N THR A 279 9.43 -23.64 -6.41
CA THR A 279 8.22 -23.32 -5.68
C THR A 279 8.09 -21.81 -5.53
N ARG A 280 6.87 -21.29 -5.70
CA ARG A 280 6.54 -19.89 -5.46
C ARG A 280 5.48 -19.82 -4.36
N LYS A 281 5.82 -19.11 -3.28
CA LYS A 281 4.90 -18.89 -2.16
C LYS A 281 3.90 -17.77 -2.49
N PRO A 282 2.64 -17.88 -2.02
CA PRO A 282 1.71 -16.76 -2.10
C PRO A 282 2.22 -15.57 -1.30
N LYS A 283 1.89 -14.38 -1.79
CA LYS A 283 2.24 -13.15 -1.10
C LYS A 283 1.34 -12.92 0.12
N ALA A 284 1.83 -12.12 1.06
CA ALA A 284 1.06 -11.73 2.23
C ALA A 284 -0.22 -10.94 1.86
N PRO A 285 -1.24 -10.95 2.73
CA PRO A 285 -2.38 -10.03 2.67
C PRO A 285 -1.95 -8.57 2.51
N PHE A 286 -2.86 -7.72 2.04
CA PHE A 286 -2.50 -6.32 1.82
C PHE A 286 -2.29 -5.57 3.13
N ARG A 287 -1.22 -4.79 3.16
CA ARG A 287 -1.13 -3.55 3.95
C ARG A 287 -1.26 -2.34 3.04
N THR A 288 -1.33 -1.14 3.61
CA THR A 288 -1.54 0.12 2.86
C THR A 288 -0.59 0.27 1.67
N SER A 289 0.71 0.08 1.89
CA SER A 289 1.73 0.29 0.85
C SER A 289 1.61 -0.72 -0.30
N THR A 290 1.37 -2.00 0.02
CA THR A 290 1.23 -3.04 -0.99
C THR A 290 -0.08 -2.93 -1.77
N LEU A 291 -1.16 -2.46 -1.13
CA LEU A 291 -2.43 -2.19 -1.82
C LEU A 291 -2.26 -1.07 -2.85
N GLN A 292 -1.60 0.03 -2.46
CA GLN A 292 -1.36 1.15 -3.38
C GLN A 292 -0.45 0.76 -4.55
N GLN A 293 0.62 0.01 -4.30
CA GLN A 293 1.52 -0.45 -5.35
C GLN A 293 0.81 -1.36 -6.35
N ASP A 294 0.01 -2.30 -5.86
CA ASP A 294 -0.66 -3.27 -6.73
C ASP A 294 -1.86 -2.67 -7.45
N ALA A 295 -2.64 -1.80 -6.80
CA ALA A 295 -3.69 -1.03 -7.48
C ALA A 295 -3.13 -0.14 -8.59
N LEU A 296 -1.91 0.40 -8.44
CA LEU A 296 -1.23 1.14 -9.52
C LEU A 296 -0.85 0.24 -10.70
N ARG A 297 -0.31 -0.96 -10.45
CA ARG A 297 0.12 -1.89 -11.52
C ARG A 297 -1.08 -2.51 -12.23
N SER A 298 -1.99 -3.08 -11.44
CA SER A 298 -3.11 -3.89 -11.91
C SER A 298 -4.33 -3.06 -12.35
N LEU A 299 -4.62 -1.94 -11.66
CA LEU A 299 -5.82 -1.13 -11.92
C LEU A 299 -5.53 0.27 -12.49
N ARG A 300 -4.24 0.67 -12.58
CA ARG A 300 -3.81 2.02 -12.95
C ARG A 300 -4.37 3.11 -12.03
N PHE A 301 -4.63 2.78 -10.76
CA PHE A 301 -5.10 3.75 -9.78
C PHE A 301 -3.93 4.50 -9.15
N SER A 302 -4.03 5.83 -9.06
CA SER A 302 -3.11 6.62 -8.23
C SER A 302 -3.35 6.32 -6.75
N SER A 303 -2.34 6.58 -5.89
CA SER A 303 -2.50 6.39 -4.44
C SER A 303 -3.73 7.10 -3.87
N SER A 304 -4.04 8.32 -4.34
CA SER A 304 -5.24 9.07 -3.91
C SER A 304 -6.54 8.37 -4.31
N ARG A 305 -6.62 7.89 -5.56
CA ARG A 305 -7.80 7.15 -6.06
C ARG A 305 -8.00 5.84 -5.30
N THR A 306 -6.92 5.08 -5.07
CA THR A 306 -6.93 3.84 -4.29
C THR A 306 -7.43 4.08 -2.87
N MET A 307 -6.86 5.06 -2.16
CA MET A 307 -7.26 5.34 -0.77
C MET A 307 -8.69 5.88 -0.67
N SER A 308 -9.15 6.63 -1.67
CA SER A 308 -10.53 7.13 -1.72
C SER A 308 -11.54 5.98 -1.90
N ALA A 309 -11.25 5.02 -2.77
CA ALA A 309 -12.09 3.83 -2.93
C ALA A 309 -12.04 2.92 -1.69
N ALA A 310 -10.85 2.71 -1.11
CA ALA A 310 -10.69 1.93 0.11
C ALA A 310 -11.42 2.54 1.30
N GLN A 311 -11.39 3.88 1.47
CA GLN A 311 -12.14 4.59 2.51
C GLN A 311 -13.63 4.26 2.39
N ARG A 312 -14.22 4.41 1.20
CA ARG A 312 -15.65 4.16 1.02
C ARG A 312 -16.02 2.68 1.21
N LEU A 313 -15.16 1.75 0.78
CA LEU A 313 -15.36 0.33 1.07
C LEU A 313 -15.36 0.05 2.58
N TYR A 314 -14.43 0.62 3.33
CA TYR A 314 -14.35 0.48 4.79
C TYR A 314 -15.59 1.10 5.48
N GLU A 315 -15.95 2.34 5.14
CA GLU A 315 -17.07 3.06 5.75
C GLU A 315 -18.43 2.40 5.50
N ASN A 316 -18.57 1.64 4.40
CA ASN A 316 -19.76 0.86 4.10
C ASN A 316 -19.72 -0.58 4.65
N GLY A 317 -18.61 -0.99 5.28
CA GLY A 317 -18.43 -2.28 5.92
C GLY A 317 -18.06 -3.42 4.97
N PHE A 318 -17.37 -3.13 3.86
CA PHE A 318 -16.92 -4.16 2.91
C PHE A 318 -15.51 -4.66 3.20
N ILE A 319 -14.62 -3.82 3.76
CA ILE A 319 -13.23 -4.18 4.09
C ILE A 319 -12.86 -3.71 5.49
N THR A 320 -11.77 -4.25 6.02
CA THR A 320 -11.10 -3.76 7.23
C THR A 320 -10.43 -2.41 7.01
N TYR A 321 -9.98 -1.79 8.10
CA TYR A 321 -9.31 -0.50 8.09
C TYR A 321 -8.10 -0.46 7.13
N MET A 322 -8.15 0.48 6.19
CA MET A 322 -7.21 0.55 5.06
C MET A 322 -5.89 1.27 5.35
N ARG A 323 -5.70 1.82 6.56
CA ARG A 323 -4.44 2.46 7.00
C ARG A 323 -3.75 1.60 8.03
N THR A 324 -3.18 0.51 7.54
CA THR A 324 -2.49 -0.51 8.32
C THR A 324 -1.13 -0.81 7.71
N ASP A 325 -0.15 -1.14 8.54
CA ASP A 325 1.14 -1.71 8.17
C ASP A 325 1.23 -3.22 8.46
N SER A 326 0.16 -3.78 9.05
CA SER A 326 0.00 -5.18 9.38
C SER A 326 -0.41 -6.02 8.16
N THR A 327 0.04 -7.26 8.16
CA THR A 327 -0.30 -8.31 7.18
C THR A 327 -1.01 -9.49 7.86
N THR A 328 -1.25 -9.38 9.16
CA THR A 328 -1.91 -10.40 9.99
C THR A 328 -3.39 -10.50 9.63
N LEU A 329 -3.94 -11.71 9.65
CA LEU A 329 -5.37 -11.97 9.58
C LEU A 329 -5.85 -12.49 10.94
N SER A 330 -7.06 -12.13 11.35
CA SER A 330 -7.73 -12.70 12.52
C SER A 330 -8.04 -14.18 12.29
N GLU A 331 -8.32 -14.92 13.36
CA GLU A 331 -8.72 -16.33 13.26
C GLU A 331 -10.00 -16.52 12.43
N SER A 332 -10.97 -15.60 12.56
CA SER A 332 -12.20 -15.64 11.77
C SER A 332 -11.92 -15.38 10.29
N ALA A 333 -11.04 -14.41 9.98
CA ALA A 333 -10.62 -14.13 8.61
C ALA A 333 -9.81 -15.27 7.97
N LEU A 334 -8.93 -15.92 8.73
CA LEU A 334 -8.23 -17.12 8.29
C LEU A 334 -9.20 -18.23 7.94
N THR A 335 -10.20 -18.46 8.81
CA THR A 335 -11.25 -19.47 8.60
C THR A 335 -12.09 -19.15 7.36
N ALA A 336 -12.56 -17.91 7.22
CA ALA A 336 -13.33 -17.44 6.09
C ALA A 336 -12.58 -17.60 4.75
N ALA A 337 -11.30 -17.18 4.71
CA ALA A 337 -10.45 -17.33 3.53
C ALA A 337 -10.27 -18.81 3.15
N ARG A 338 -9.94 -19.66 4.13
CA ARG A 338 -9.72 -21.10 3.90
C ARG A 338 -10.98 -21.83 3.44
N ASN A 339 -12.14 -21.50 4.01
CA ASN A 339 -13.43 -22.03 3.58
C ASN A 339 -13.73 -21.65 2.12
N GLN A 340 -13.47 -20.41 1.73
CA GLN A 340 -13.64 -19.98 0.33
C GLN A 340 -12.62 -20.63 -0.60
N VAL A 341 -11.36 -20.84 -0.17
CA VAL A 341 -10.39 -21.60 -0.95
C VAL A 341 -10.91 -23.01 -1.23
N ALA A 342 -11.36 -23.72 -0.20
CA ALA A 342 -11.89 -25.09 -0.34
C ALA A 342 -13.13 -25.13 -1.24
N GLY A 343 -14.06 -24.18 -1.06
CA GLY A 343 -15.32 -24.15 -1.81
C GLY A 343 -15.17 -23.73 -3.28
N LEU A 344 -14.24 -22.83 -3.61
CA LEU A 344 -14.09 -22.30 -4.97
C LEU A 344 -13.00 -23.00 -5.80
N TYR A 345 -11.92 -23.45 -5.15
CA TYR A 345 -10.76 -24.00 -5.87
C TYR A 345 -10.53 -25.48 -5.62
N GLY A 346 -11.09 -26.05 -4.55
CA GLY A 346 -10.89 -27.45 -4.16
C GLY A 346 -9.87 -27.61 -3.02
N LYS A 347 -9.93 -28.78 -2.35
CA LYS A 347 -9.09 -29.09 -1.18
C LYS A 347 -7.60 -29.14 -1.52
N GLU A 348 -7.24 -29.50 -2.74
CA GLU A 348 -5.87 -29.56 -3.24
C GLU A 348 -5.19 -28.17 -3.32
N TYR A 349 -5.98 -27.09 -3.32
CA TYR A 349 -5.49 -25.71 -3.26
C TYR A 349 -5.39 -25.16 -1.85
N LEU A 350 -5.85 -25.91 -0.84
CA LEU A 350 -5.81 -25.53 0.56
C LEU A 350 -4.60 -26.19 1.26
N PRO A 351 -3.66 -25.42 1.82
CA PRO A 351 -2.59 -25.98 2.66
C PRO A 351 -3.15 -26.58 3.96
N ASP A 352 -2.48 -27.63 4.47
CA ASP A 352 -2.88 -28.33 5.70
C ASP A 352 -3.03 -27.38 6.89
N ALA A 353 -2.05 -26.48 7.08
CA ALA A 353 -2.07 -25.47 8.14
C ALA A 353 -2.38 -24.06 7.59
N PRO A 354 -3.03 -23.19 8.39
CA PRO A 354 -3.16 -21.77 8.08
C PRO A 354 -1.81 -21.11 7.86
N ARG A 355 -1.75 -20.15 6.92
CA ARG A 355 -0.54 -19.39 6.65
C ARG A 355 -0.53 -18.11 7.48
N THR A 356 0.53 -17.95 8.25
CA THR A 356 0.82 -16.71 8.97
C THR A 356 1.89 -15.90 8.24
N TYR A 357 1.79 -14.58 8.34
CA TYR A 357 2.71 -13.65 7.71
C TYR A 357 3.23 -12.69 8.76
N GLY A 358 4.55 -12.48 8.80
CA GLY A 358 5.16 -11.54 9.74
C GLY A 358 4.80 -10.09 9.42
N THR A 359 4.69 -9.28 10.47
CA THR A 359 4.53 -7.82 10.40
C THR A 359 5.87 -7.13 10.14
N ALA A 360 5.83 -5.88 9.69
CA ALA A 360 7.04 -5.08 9.54
C ALA A 360 7.63 -4.67 10.90
N LYS A 361 8.96 -4.52 10.98
CA LYS A 361 9.61 -3.99 12.20
C LYS A 361 9.07 -2.59 12.53
N GLY A 362 8.58 -2.41 13.76
CA GLY A 362 8.04 -1.13 14.25
C GLY A 362 6.58 -0.85 13.87
N ALA A 363 5.82 -1.88 13.50
CA ALA A 363 4.41 -1.75 13.16
C ALA A 363 3.57 -1.34 14.38
N GLN A 364 2.52 -0.54 14.15
CA GLN A 364 1.51 -0.30 15.19
C GLN A 364 0.64 -1.57 15.27
N GLU A 365 0.96 -2.46 16.22
CA GLU A 365 0.44 -3.86 16.33
C GLU A 365 -1.08 -4.00 16.53
N ALA A 366 -1.85 -2.92 16.43
CA ALA A 366 -3.27 -2.88 16.78
C ALA A 366 -4.23 -3.13 15.59
N HIS A 367 -3.71 -3.28 14.37
CA HIS A 367 -4.49 -3.44 13.14
C HIS A 367 -4.30 -4.79 12.47
N GLU A 368 -5.36 -5.20 11.77
CA GLU A 368 -5.34 -6.33 10.85
C GLU A 368 -4.86 -5.88 9.45
N ALA A 369 -4.56 -6.83 8.57
CA ALA A 369 -4.42 -6.59 7.15
C ALA A 369 -5.70 -6.01 6.53
N ILE A 370 -5.54 -5.40 5.36
CA ILE A 370 -6.64 -4.99 4.49
C ILE A 370 -7.22 -6.24 3.80
N ARG A 371 -8.41 -6.64 4.23
CA ARG A 371 -9.13 -7.84 3.80
C ARG A 371 -10.65 -7.54 3.68
N PRO A 372 -11.45 -8.42 3.06
CA PRO A 372 -12.91 -8.32 3.15
C PRO A 372 -13.40 -8.37 4.60
N ALA A 373 -14.43 -7.61 4.92
CA ALA A 373 -15.03 -7.54 6.26
C ALA A 373 -15.95 -8.75 6.54
N GLY A 374 -16.13 -9.05 7.83
CA GLY A 374 -17.01 -10.09 8.35
C GLY A 374 -16.45 -11.52 8.31
N ASP A 375 -17.14 -12.42 9.00
CA ASP A 375 -16.75 -13.84 9.13
C ASP A 375 -17.08 -14.67 7.88
N THR A 376 -17.82 -14.08 6.94
CA THR A 376 -18.04 -14.62 5.60
C THR A 376 -17.80 -13.51 4.59
N PHE A 377 -16.81 -13.70 3.72
CA PHE A 377 -16.48 -12.70 2.71
C PHE A 377 -17.52 -12.70 1.59
N GLN A 378 -18.08 -11.53 1.29
CA GLN A 378 -18.97 -11.39 0.14
C GLN A 378 -18.21 -11.68 -1.17
N MET A 379 -18.90 -12.27 -2.16
CA MET A 379 -18.29 -12.49 -3.46
C MET A 379 -18.11 -11.15 -4.19
N PRO A 380 -17.00 -10.95 -4.94
CA PRO A 380 -16.79 -9.72 -5.71
C PRO A 380 -17.96 -9.36 -6.63
N THR A 381 -18.63 -10.37 -7.20
CA THR A 381 -19.81 -10.20 -8.06
C THR A 381 -21.02 -9.58 -7.35
N ASP A 382 -21.15 -9.79 -6.04
CA ASP A 382 -22.28 -9.26 -5.25
C ASP A 382 -21.96 -7.88 -4.67
N VAL A 383 -20.70 -7.65 -4.29
CA VAL A 383 -20.24 -6.31 -3.91
C VAL A 383 -20.33 -5.35 -5.10
N ALA A 384 -19.97 -5.79 -6.31
CA ALA A 384 -20.02 -4.97 -7.52
C ALA A 384 -21.43 -4.42 -7.86
N LYS A 385 -22.50 -5.05 -7.36
CA LYS A 385 -23.90 -4.58 -7.52
C LYS A 385 -24.26 -3.44 -6.55
N GLN A 386 -23.47 -3.25 -5.49
CA GLN A 386 -23.77 -2.34 -4.37
C GLN A 386 -22.88 -1.08 -4.37
N VAL A 387 -21.78 -1.09 -5.12
CA VAL A 387 -20.74 -0.05 -5.09
C VAL A 387 -20.40 0.43 -6.50
N ASN A 388 -19.67 1.54 -6.63
CA ASN A 388 -19.21 2.02 -7.94
C ASN A 388 -18.08 1.16 -8.51
N SER A 389 -17.74 1.38 -9.79
CA SER A 389 -16.73 0.57 -10.50
C SER A 389 -15.35 0.55 -9.84
N ASP A 390 -14.91 1.67 -9.24
CA ASP A 390 -13.60 1.74 -8.59
C ASP A 390 -13.56 0.92 -7.30
N GLU A 391 -14.63 1.01 -6.50
CA GLU A 391 -14.81 0.20 -5.29
C GLU A 391 -14.91 -1.28 -5.62
N ALA A 392 -15.65 -1.65 -6.66
CA ALA A 392 -15.80 -3.04 -7.09
C ALA A 392 -14.46 -3.66 -7.49
N LYS A 393 -13.68 -2.96 -8.34
CA LYS A 393 -12.35 -3.40 -8.77
C LYS A 393 -11.36 -3.50 -7.61
N LEU A 394 -11.37 -2.53 -6.70
CA LEU A 394 -10.47 -2.55 -5.56
C LEU A 394 -10.85 -3.64 -4.56
N TYR A 395 -12.13 -3.85 -4.31
CA TYR A 395 -12.63 -4.95 -3.50
C TYR A 395 -12.22 -6.30 -4.07
N GLU A 396 -12.42 -6.52 -5.38
CA GLU A 396 -12.00 -7.76 -6.05
C GLU A 396 -10.50 -8.01 -5.89
N LEU A 397 -9.68 -6.96 -6.02
CA LEU A 397 -8.23 -7.06 -5.82
C LEU A 397 -7.89 -7.49 -4.38
N ILE A 398 -8.51 -6.85 -3.38
CA ILE A 398 -8.35 -7.17 -1.95
C ILE A 398 -8.79 -8.60 -1.65
N TRP A 399 -9.95 -9.01 -2.18
CA TRP A 399 -10.49 -10.34 -2.03
C TRP A 399 -9.53 -11.39 -2.63
N LYS A 400 -9.11 -11.23 -3.89
CA LYS A 400 -8.18 -12.15 -4.57
C LYS A 400 -6.88 -12.30 -3.81
N ARG A 401 -6.31 -11.19 -3.31
CA ARG A 401 -5.06 -11.22 -2.52
C ARG A 401 -5.24 -11.95 -1.19
N THR A 402 -6.36 -11.75 -0.52
CA THR A 402 -6.66 -12.39 0.77
C THR A 402 -6.81 -13.90 0.59
N ILE A 403 -7.61 -14.33 -0.39
CA ILE A 403 -7.80 -15.76 -0.72
C ILE A 403 -6.48 -16.40 -1.13
N ALA A 404 -5.75 -15.80 -2.06
CA ALA A 404 -4.46 -16.32 -2.53
C ALA A 404 -3.44 -16.47 -1.40
N SER A 405 -3.46 -15.59 -0.40
CA SER A 405 -2.56 -15.68 0.77
C SER A 405 -2.74 -16.96 1.58
N GLN A 406 -3.90 -17.62 1.50
CA GLN A 406 -4.18 -18.87 2.21
C GLN A 406 -4.13 -20.10 1.29
N MET A 407 -3.72 -19.96 0.03
CA MET A 407 -3.66 -21.07 -0.93
C MET A 407 -2.30 -21.81 -0.92
N ALA A 408 -2.27 -22.98 -1.56
CA ALA A 408 -1.08 -23.77 -1.79
C ALA A 408 -0.03 -23.03 -2.64
N ASN A 409 1.25 -23.38 -2.47
CA ASN A 409 2.33 -22.84 -3.29
C ASN A 409 2.11 -23.22 -4.76
N ALA A 410 2.50 -22.33 -5.67
CA ALA A 410 2.71 -22.76 -7.04
C ALA A 410 3.97 -23.62 -7.12
N ARG A 411 3.94 -24.65 -7.96
CA ARG A 411 5.05 -25.56 -8.21
C ARG A 411 5.23 -25.74 -9.71
N GLY A 412 6.46 -26.02 -10.11
CA GLY A 412 6.80 -26.21 -11.50
C GLY A 412 8.26 -26.56 -11.68
N GLU A 413 8.72 -26.52 -12.92
CA GLU A 413 10.08 -26.81 -13.30
C GLU A 413 10.67 -25.63 -14.07
N ARG A 414 11.92 -25.31 -13.76
CA ARG A 414 12.76 -24.46 -14.59
C ARG A 414 13.65 -25.36 -15.43
N LEU A 415 13.57 -25.19 -16.74
CA LEU A 415 14.41 -25.86 -17.72
C LEU A 415 15.49 -24.89 -18.20
N ALA A 416 16.74 -25.33 -18.24
CA ALA A 416 17.81 -24.62 -18.92
C ALA A 416 18.52 -25.59 -19.88
N VAL A 417 18.65 -25.20 -21.14
CA VAL A 417 19.29 -26.00 -22.19
C VAL A 417 20.52 -25.25 -22.67
N ARG A 418 21.66 -25.94 -22.79
CA ARG A 418 22.85 -25.44 -23.47
C ARG A 418 23.09 -26.18 -24.77
N ILE A 419 23.40 -25.41 -25.80
CA ILE A 419 23.56 -25.90 -27.17
C ILE A 419 24.91 -25.41 -27.64
N ALA A 420 25.83 -26.34 -27.93
CA ALA A 420 27.15 -26.02 -28.40
C ALA A 420 27.24 -26.22 -29.91
N GLY A 421 27.99 -25.35 -30.56
CA GLY A 421 28.35 -25.47 -31.97
C GLY A 421 29.60 -24.67 -32.24
N GLU A 422 30.19 -24.90 -33.40
CA GLU A 422 31.42 -24.24 -33.83
C GLU A 422 31.12 -23.41 -35.08
N SER A 423 31.68 -22.21 -35.16
CA SER A 423 31.63 -21.42 -36.38
C SER A 423 32.56 -21.99 -37.46
N THR A 424 32.36 -21.62 -38.72
CA THR A 424 33.24 -22.04 -39.83
C THR A 424 34.72 -21.63 -39.67
N ASP A 425 35.04 -20.69 -38.77
CA ASP A 425 36.40 -20.28 -38.43
C ASP A 425 36.94 -20.89 -37.13
N GLY A 426 36.28 -21.92 -36.59
CA GLY A 426 36.78 -22.73 -35.48
C GLY A 426 36.48 -22.18 -34.08
N ARG A 427 35.66 -21.14 -33.95
CA ARG A 427 35.31 -20.57 -32.64
C ARG A 427 34.20 -21.40 -32.01
N ALA A 428 34.47 -21.97 -30.84
CA ALA A 428 33.47 -22.66 -30.03
C ALA A 428 32.43 -21.66 -29.50
N THR A 429 31.14 -21.98 -29.66
CA THR A 429 30.02 -21.15 -29.19
C THR A 429 29.04 -21.96 -28.36
N VAL A 430 28.40 -21.31 -27.39
CA VAL A 430 27.33 -21.91 -26.60
C VAL A 430 26.12 -20.99 -26.58
N PHE A 431 24.97 -21.52 -27.01
CA PHE A 431 23.66 -20.90 -26.90
C PHE A 431 22.91 -21.44 -25.68
N GLY A 432 22.00 -20.64 -25.16
CA GLY A 432 21.18 -20.97 -23.99
C GLY A 432 19.72 -20.65 -24.20
N ALA A 433 18.87 -21.63 -23.88
CA ALA A 433 17.42 -21.44 -23.78
C ALA A 433 16.98 -21.72 -22.33
N SER A 434 15.99 -20.99 -21.85
CA SER A 434 15.38 -21.24 -20.55
C SER A 434 13.87 -21.25 -20.62
N GLY A 435 13.25 -22.28 -20.04
CA GLY A 435 11.81 -22.45 -19.97
C GLY A 435 11.31 -22.53 -18.54
N LEU A 436 10.03 -22.19 -18.33
CA LEU A 436 9.34 -22.35 -17.07
C LEU A 436 8.02 -23.09 -17.30
N THR A 437 7.85 -24.26 -16.71
CA THR A 437 6.62 -25.04 -16.78
C THR A 437 5.94 -25.01 -15.41
N ILE A 438 4.69 -24.54 -15.35
CA ILE A 438 3.87 -24.60 -14.14
C ILE A 438 3.19 -25.96 -14.09
N THR A 439 3.62 -26.83 -13.19
CA THR A 439 2.99 -28.16 -12.99
C THR A 439 1.79 -28.07 -12.05
N PHE A 440 1.82 -27.14 -11.10
CA PHE A 440 0.70 -26.86 -10.22
C PHE A 440 0.58 -25.35 -9.96
N PRO A 441 -0.52 -24.70 -10.39
CA PRO A 441 -0.64 -23.25 -10.30
C PRO A 441 -0.81 -22.73 -8.86
N GLY A 442 -1.31 -23.53 -7.92
CA GLY A 442 -1.55 -23.11 -6.54
C GLY A 442 -2.32 -21.78 -6.46
N PHE A 443 -1.83 -20.85 -5.64
CA PHE A 443 -2.40 -19.51 -5.47
C PHE A 443 -2.54 -18.69 -6.77
N MET A 444 -1.79 -19.01 -7.83
CA MET A 444 -1.84 -18.28 -9.10
C MET A 444 -3.18 -18.44 -9.83
N ARG A 445 -4.01 -19.43 -9.45
CA ARG A 445 -5.41 -19.50 -9.93
C ARG A 445 -6.29 -18.37 -9.42
N ALA A 446 -6.00 -17.83 -8.23
CA ALA A 446 -6.76 -16.72 -7.66
C ALA A 446 -6.13 -15.35 -7.96
N TYR A 447 -4.79 -15.29 -7.95
CA TYR A 447 -4.09 -14.01 -8.01
C TYR A 447 -2.71 -14.15 -8.64
N VAL A 448 -2.44 -13.30 -9.63
CA VAL A 448 -1.10 -13.04 -10.18
C VAL A 448 -0.85 -11.55 -10.03
N GLU A 449 0.32 -11.18 -9.50
CA GLU A 449 0.73 -9.77 -9.38
C GLU A 449 0.86 -9.17 -10.78
N GLY A 450 0.23 -8.01 -11.01
CA GLY A 450 0.22 -7.29 -12.29
C GLY A 450 1.42 -6.41 -12.56
#